data_AF-A0A2T5TY93-F1
#
_entry.id   AF-A0A2T5TY93-F1
#
_cell.length_a   1.000
_cell.length_b   1.000
_cell.length_c   1.000
_cell.angle_alpha   90.00
_cell.angle_beta   90.00
_cell.angle_gamma   90.00
#
_symmetry.space_group_name_H-M   'P 1'
#
loop_
_entity.id
_entity.type
_entity.pdbx_description
1 polymer ?
#
loop_
_entity_poly.entity_id
_entity_poly.type
_entity_poly.pdbx_seq_one_letter_code
_entity_poly.pdbx_strand_id
1 'polypeptide(L)'
;MLGGRPNRAAARCAAPIGSALAARLHPFGSRTTADLVAMAPASARDVGTVVLERLVRELNGVECDGFKPEPEASKATAMTRQFGVPVTDLDALREAMVRRAARAADTLTDFRSLEQCDAHAVRSA
;
A
#
# COMPACT_ATOMS: atom_id res chain seq x y z
N MET A 1 -20.93 -13.91 -37.90
CA MET A 1 -21.40 -13.98 -36.50
C MET A 1 -20.39 -14.77 -35.69
N LEU A 2 -19.42 -14.09 -35.09
CA LEU A 2 -18.52 -14.71 -34.11
C LEU A 2 -18.81 -14.07 -32.76
N GLY A 3 -19.37 -14.88 -31.86
CA GLY A 3 -19.65 -14.49 -30.49
C GLY A 3 -18.36 -14.11 -29.77
N GLY A 4 -18.21 -12.81 -29.51
CA GLY A 4 -17.15 -12.31 -28.62
C GLY A 4 -17.54 -12.62 -27.19
N ARG A 5 -16.82 -13.55 -26.57
CA ARG A 5 -16.95 -13.89 -25.14
C ARG A 5 -16.94 -12.60 -24.30
N PRO A 6 -17.83 -12.43 -23.31
CA PRO A 6 -17.69 -11.33 -22.36
C PRO A 6 -16.34 -11.48 -21.65
N ASN A 7 -15.44 -10.54 -21.91
CA ASN A 7 -14.07 -10.55 -21.43
C ASN A 7 -14.07 -10.52 -19.90
N ARG A 8 -13.22 -11.32 -19.25
CA ARG A 8 -13.04 -11.39 -17.77
C ARG A 8 -12.68 -10.03 -17.13
N ALA A 9 -12.49 -8.98 -17.93
CA ALA A 9 -12.18 -7.60 -17.54
C ALA A 9 -13.33 -6.84 -16.83
N ALA A 10 -14.52 -7.42 -16.69
CA ALA A 10 -15.57 -6.90 -15.80
C ALA A 10 -15.24 -7.06 -14.30
N ALA A 11 -14.04 -7.54 -13.97
CA ALA A 11 -13.52 -7.48 -12.62
C ALA A 11 -13.34 -6.00 -12.21
N ARG A 12 -13.91 -5.66 -11.05
CA ARG A 12 -13.58 -4.48 -10.23
C ARG A 12 -12.10 -4.08 -10.41
N CYS A 13 -11.81 -2.77 -10.38
CA CYS A 13 -10.45 -2.22 -10.41
C CYS A 13 -9.42 -3.17 -9.80
N ALA A 14 -8.39 -3.48 -10.59
CA ALA A 14 -7.37 -4.49 -10.29
C ALA A 14 -6.90 -4.46 -8.82
N ALA A 15 -6.61 -5.64 -8.26
CA ALA A 15 -6.14 -5.84 -6.88
C ALA A 15 -5.07 -4.85 -6.34
N PRO A 16 -4.14 -4.28 -7.15
CA PRO A 16 -3.21 -3.25 -6.65
C PRO A 16 -3.86 -1.87 -6.34
N ILE A 17 -5.13 -1.62 -6.67
CA ILE A 17 -5.77 -0.32 -6.48
C ILE A 17 -6.59 -0.32 -5.18
N GLY A 18 -6.10 0.43 -4.18
CA GLY A 18 -6.83 0.65 -2.93
C GLY A 18 -8.08 1.53 -3.09
N SER A 19 -8.99 1.47 -2.12
CA SER A 19 -10.30 2.18 -2.16
C SER A 19 -10.17 3.70 -2.32
N ALA A 20 -9.17 4.31 -1.68
CA ALA A 20 -8.92 5.75 -1.80
C ALA A 20 -8.51 6.15 -3.22
N LEU A 21 -7.68 5.33 -3.89
CA LEU A 21 -7.27 5.58 -5.27
C LEU A 21 -8.43 5.31 -6.24
N ALA A 22 -9.21 4.23 -6.02
CA ALA A 22 -10.41 3.96 -6.79
C ALA A 22 -11.41 5.13 -6.72
N ALA A 23 -11.63 5.69 -5.53
CA ALA A 23 -12.50 6.86 -5.35
C ALA A 23 -12.01 8.10 -6.12
N ARG A 24 -10.69 8.31 -6.21
CA ARG A 24 -10.09 9.39 -7.02
C ARG A 24 -10.24 9.16 -8.52
N LEU A 25 -10.35 7.91 -8.96
CA LEU A 25 -10.45 7.52 -10.38
C LEU A 25 -11.89 7.53 -10.91
N HIS A 26 -12.88 7.32 -10.04
CA HIS A 26 -14.30 7.29 -10.45
C HIS A 26 -14.78 8.56 -11.20
N PRO A 27 -14.39 9.80 -10.83
CA PRO A 27 -14.78 11.00 -11.57
C PRO A 27 -14.24 11.04 -13.00
N PHE A 28 -13.14 10.32 -13.28
CA PHE A 28 -12.51 10.24 -14.61
C PHE A 28 -13.06 9.08 -15.45
N GLY A 29 -14.12 8.41 -14.98
CA GLY A 29 -14.76 7.31 -15.69
C GLY A 29 -14.09 5.96 -15.51
N SER A 30 -13.02 5.86 -14.72
CA SER A 30 -12.27 4.62 -14.54
C SER A 30 -12.79 3.79 -13.38
N ARG A 31 -13.53 2.72 -13.69
CA ARG A 31 -14.13 1.80 -12.69
C ARG A 31 -13.74 0.34 -12.93
N THR A 32 -13.21 0.05 -14.10
CA THR A 32 -12.77 -1.28 -14.51
C THR A 32 -11.32 -1.25 -14.95
N THR A 33 -10.71 -2.44 -15.02
CA THR A 33 -9.36 -2.58 -15.56
C THR A 33 -9.29 -2.15 -17.04
N ALA A 34 -10.36 -2.34 -17.81
CA ALA A 34 -10.44 -1.90 -19.20
C ALA A 34 -10.36 -0.37 -19.33
N ASP A 35 -11.01 0.37 -18.42
CA ASP A 35 -10.97 1.83 -18.42
C ASP A 35 -9.56 2.35 -18.09
N LEU A 36 -8.79 1.61 -17.29
CA LEU A 36 -7.40 1.95 -16.97
C LEU A 36 -6.47 1.69 -18.16
N VAL A 37 -6.68 0.59 -18.90
CA VAL A 37 -5.93 0.32 -20.14
C VAL A 37 -6.13 1.44 -21.16
N ALA A 38 -7.35 1.96 -21.26
CA ALA A 38 -7.72 3.05 -22.17
C ALA A 38 -7.24 4.44 -21.71
N MET A 39 -6.76 4.58 -20.47
CA MET A 39 -6.28 5.85 -19.94
C MET A 39 -4.89 6.20 -20.50
N ALA A 40 -4.67 7.47 -20.83
CA ALA A 40 -3.35 7.94 -21.18
C ALA A 40 -2.40 7.85 -19.96
N PRO A 41 -1.17 7.29 -20.10
CA PRO A 41 -0.23 7.15 -18.98
C PRO A 41 0.09 8.48 -18.27
N ALA A 42 0.14 9.59 -19.00
CA ALA A 42 0.33 10.92 -18.43
C ALA A 42 -0.84 11.30 -17.49
N SER A 43 -2.08 11.07 -17.92
CA SER A 43 -3.27 11.31 -17.08
C SER A 43 -3.31 10.40 -15.85
N ALA A 44 -2.83 9.15 -15.99
CA ALA A 44 -2.71 8.22 -14.87
C ALA A 44 -1.72 8.73 -13.80
N ARG A 45 -0.63 9.37 -14.23
CA ARG A 45 0.32 10.04 -13.32
C ARG A 45 -0.30 11.24 -12.62
N ASP A 46 -1.02 12.08 -13.36
CA ASP A 46 -1.64 13.30 -12.84
C ASP A 46 -2.73 12.99 -11.80
N VAL A 47 -3.57 12.00 -12.09
CA VAL A 47 -4.67 11.60 -11.19
C VAL A 47 -4.17 10.76 -10.02
N GLY A 48 -3.10 9.98 -10.21
CA GLY A 48 -2.59 9.02 -9.23
C GLY A 48 -1.18 9.35 -8.77
N THR A 49 -0.26 8.47 -9.12
CA THR A 49 1.19 8.55 -8.84
C THR A 49 1.95 7.88 -9.99
N VAL A 50 3.27 7.95 -9.98
CA VAL A 50 4.12 7.21 -10.93
C VAL A 50 3.87 5.69 -10.92
N VAL A 51 3.34 5.14 -9.81
CA VAL A 51 2.96 3.72 -9.71
C VAL A 51 1.71 3.44 -10.54
N LEU A 52 0.74 4.36 -10.57
CA LEU A 52 -0.45 4.21 -11.41
C LEU A 52 -0.10 4.32 -12.90
N GLU A 53 0.81 5.22 -13.26
CA GLU A 53 1.35 5.29 -14.63
C GLU A 53 2.01 3.97 -15.04
N ARG A 54 2.87 3.41 -14.18
CA ARG A 54 3.52 2.09 -14.40
C ARG A 54 2.48 1.00 -14.58
N LEU A 55 1.46 0.94 -13.72
CA LEU A 55 0.38 -0.03 -13.84
C LEU A 55 -0.34 0.07 -15.19
N VAL A 56 -0.65 1.28 -15.67
CA VAL A 56 -1.27 1.47 -17.00
C VAL A 56 -0.36 0.98 -18.12
N ARG A 57 0.95 1.24 -18.03
CA ARG A 57 1.95 0.75 -19.01
C ARG A 57 2.06 -0.78 -18.98
N GLU A 58 2.10 -1.40 -17.81
CA GLU A 58 2.13 -2.85 -17.63
C GLU A 58 0.86 -3.52 -18.18
N LEU A 59 -0.32 -2.95 -17.91
CA LEU A 59 -1.58 -3.44 -18.46
C LEU A 59 -1.64 -3.33 -20.00
N ASN A 60 -0.86 -2.42 -20.59
CA ASN A 60 -0.66 -2.28 -22.03
C ASN A 60 0.49 -3.16 -22.57
N GLY A 61 1.09 -4.03 -21.75
CA GLY A 61 2.13 -4.98 -22.16
C GLY A 61 3.56 -4.42 -22.10
N VAL A 62 3.78 -3.28 -21.46
CA VAL A 62 5.12 -2.73 -21.23
C VAL A 62 5.63 -3.18 -19.88
N GLU A 63 6.61 -4.08 -19.85
CA GLU A 63 7.29 -4.49 -18.62
C GLU A 63 8.01 -3.29 -17.99
N CYS A 64 7.57 -2.86 -16.81
CA CYS A 64 8.10 -1.66 -16.14
C CYS A 64 9.09 -1.97 -15.01
N ASP A 65 8.96 -3.12 -14.35
CA ASP A 65 9.92 -3.63 -13.37
C ASP A 65 10.21 -5.11 -13.65
N GLY A 66 11.49 -5.49 -13.69
CA GLY A 66 11.88 -6.89 -13.88
C GLY A 66 11.49 -7.75 -12.69
N PHE A 67 11.10 -9.00 -12.95
CA PHE A 67 10.79 -9.98 -11.89
C PHE A 67 12.02 -10.19 -10.99
N LYS A 68 11.88 -9.85 -9.70
CA LYS A 68 12.91 -10.10 -8.67
C LYS A 68 12.48 -11.34 -7.85
N PRO A 69 13.21 -12.46 -7.93
CA PRO A 69 12.84 -13.70 -7.24
C PRO A 69 13.00 -13.61 -5.72
N GLU A 70 13.89 -12.75 -5.22
CA GLU A 70 14.08 -12.50 -3.80
C GLU A 70 13.75 -11.03 -3.50
N PRO A 71 12.85 -10.75 -2.54
CA PRO A 71 12.64 -9.38 -2.08
C PRO A 71 13.92 -8.86 -1.42
N GLU A 72 14.23 -7.57 -1.64
CA GLU A 72 15.33 -6.93 -0.92
C GLU A 72 15.09 -7.00 0.59
N ALA A 73 16.17 -7.17 1.37
CA ALA A 73 16.09 -7.21 2.82
C ALA A 73 15.35 -5.97 3.34
N SER A 74 14.38 -6.18 4.24
CA SER A 74 13.60 -5.07 4.81
C SER A 74 14.53 -4.08 5.50
N LYS A 75 14.46 -2.81 5.08
CA LYS A 75 15.26 -1.72 5.66
C LYS A 75 14.64 -1.17 6.95
N ALA A 76 13.44 -1.61 7.30
CA ALA A 76 12.73 -1.14 8.48
C ALA A 76 11.90 -2.26 9.11
N THR A 77 11.76 -2.20 10.44
CA THR A 77 10.86 -3.06 11.21
C THR A 77 9.93 -2.17 12.03
N ALA A 78 8.62 -2.31 11.80
CA ALA A 78 7.61 -1.54 12.51
C ALA A 78 6.76 -2.46 13.40
N MET A 79 6.64 -2.12 14.69
CA MET A 79 5.69 -2.75 15.60
C MET A 79 4.52 -1.80 15.82
N THR A 80 3.35 -2.09 15.26
CA THR A 80 2.12 -1.29 15.44
C THR A 80 1.07 -2.01 16.26
N ARG A 81 0.50 -1.33 17.27
CA ARG A 81 -0.63 -1.84 18.08
C ARG A 81 -1.51 -0.66 18.43
N GLN A 82 -2.81 -0.80 18.21
CA GLN A 82 -3.80 0.19 18.62
C GLN A 82 -4.28 -0.12 20.03
N PHE A 83 -4.64 0.92 20.79
CA PHE A 83 -5.40 0.75 22.02
C PHE A 83 -6.83 0.36 21.66
N GLY A 84 -7.38 -0.68 22.31
CA GLY A 84 -8.74 -1.14 22.04
C GLY A 84 -9.83 -0.23 22.62
N VAL A 85 -9.45 0.62 23.57
CA VAL A 85 -10.29 1.66 24.19
C VAL A 85 -9.43 2.91 24.43
N PRO A 86 -10.04 4.10 24.52
CA PRO A 86 -9.32 5.31 24.91
C PRO A 86 -8.66 5.13 26.28
N VAL A 87 -7.37 5.44 26.37
CA VAL A 87 -6.62 5.46 27.63
C VAL A 87 -6.67 6.87 28.18
N THR A 88 -7.31 7.07 29.33
CA THR A 88 -7.46 8.37 29.98
C THR A 88 -6.51 8.59 31.14
N ASP A 89 -5.82 7.53 31.59
CA ASP A 89 -4.87 7.56 32.69
C ASP A 89 -3.41 7.62 32.19
N LEU A 90 -2.61 8.48 32.81
CA LEU A 90 -1.24 8.74 32.40
C LEU A 90 -0.32 7.56 32.71
N ASP A 91 -0.50 6.90 33.86
CA ASP A 91 0.33 5.76 34.25
C ASP A 91 0.07 4.55 33.36
N ALA A 92 -1.19 4.27 33.04
CA ALA A 92 -1.58 3.24 32.08
C ALA A 92 -0.98 3.50 30.68
N LEU A 93 -0.98 4.76 30.23
CA LEU A 93 -0.35 5.14 28.96
C LEU A 93 1.16 4.92 29.01
N ARG A 94 1.83 5.37 30.08
CA ARG A 94 3.27 5.22 30.26
C ARG A 94 3.69 3.76 30.26
N GLU A 95 2.99 2.92 31.02
CA GLU A 95 3.25 1.49 31.12
C GLU A 95 3.07 0.81 29.75
N ALA A 96 2.04 1.17 29.00
CA ALA A 96 1.84 0.66 27.65
C ALA A 96 2.95 1.07 26.67
N MET A 97 3.45 2.31 26.76
CA MET A 97 4.58 2.77 25.95
C MET A 97 5.86 2.03 26.28
N VAL A 98 6.16 1.82 27.57
CA VAL A 98 7.36 1.08 28.00
C VAL A 98 7.32 -0.36 27.50
N ARG A 99 6.19 -1.06 27.66
CA ARG A 99 6.02 -2.43 27.14
C ARG A 99 6.22 -2.51 25.63
N ARG A 100 5.72 -1.50 24.90
CA ARG A 100 5.87 -1.41 23.45
C ARG A 100 7.31 -1.18 23.04
N ALA A 101 8.03 -0.29 23.73
CA ALA A 101 9.45 -0.03 23.47
C ALA A 101 10.30 -1.28 23.75
N ALA A 102 10.06 -1.99 24.85
CA ALA A 102 10.74 -3.23 25.18
C ALA A 102 10.55 -4.29 24.08
N ARG A 103 9.31 -4.51 23.63
CA ARG A 103 9.04 -5.49 22.56
C ARG A 103 9.65 -5.10 21.21
N ALA A 104 9.70 -3.79 20.92
CA ALA A 104 10.39 -3.30 19.73
C ALA A 104 11.89 -3.58 19.82
N ALA A 105 12.52 -3.35 20.98
CA ALA A 105 13.93 -3.65 21.19
C ALA A 105 14.27 -5.14 21.04
N ASP A 106 13.42 -6.04 21.56
CA ASP A 106 13.57 -7.48 21.35
C ASP A 106 13.55 -7.81 19.85
N THR A 107 12.56 -7.27 19.14
CA THR A 107 12.42 -7.52 17.68
C THR A 107 13.64 -6.97 16.93
N LEU A 108 14.13 -5.78 17.26
CA LEU A 108 15.29 -5.19 16.59
C LEU A 108 16.58 -6.00 16.83
N THR A 109 16.71 -6.63 17.98
CA THR A 109 17.88 -7.47 18.30
C THR A 109 17.99 -8.66 17.35
N ASP A 110 16.86 -9.23 16.94
CA ASP A 110 16.80 -10.34 15.97
C ASP A 110 17.16 -9.91 14.54
N PHE A 111 17.00 -8.63 14.20
CA PHE A 111 17.09 -8.09 12.82
C PHE A 111 18.43 -7.42 12.46
N ARG A 112 19.50 -7.57 13.27
CA ARG A 112 20.82 -6.91 13.15
C ARG A 112 21.35 -6.59 11.72
N SER A 113 20.92 -5.46 11.16
CA SER A 113 21.73 -4.54 10.35
C SER A 113 21.21 -3.12 10.58
N LEU A 114 22.08 -2.28 11.15
CA LEU A 114 21.74 -0.94 11.61
C LEU A 114 21.77 0.03 10.44
N GLU A 115 20.71 0.82 10.28
CA GLU A 115 20.74 2.26 9.98
C GLU A 115 19.29 2.78 9.94
N GLN A 116 18.95 3.69 10.87
CA GLN A 116 17.67 4.44 11.00
C GLN A 116 16.54 3.74 11.78
N CYS A 117 16.48 4.04 13.08
CA CYS A 117 15.29 3.81 13.90
C CYS A 117 14.48 5.10 14.02
N ASP A 118 13.54 5.35 13.10
CA ASP A 118 12.52 6.39 13.30
C ASP A 118 11.34 5.80 14.08
N ALA A 119 11.15 6.25 15.32
CA ALA A 119 10.09 5.78 16.19
C ALA A 119 9.16 6.92 16.61
N HIS A 120 8.07 7.17 15.87
CA HIS A 120 6.80 7.59 16.47
C HIS A 120 5.62 7.61 15.48
N ALA A 121 4.54 6.91 15.83
CA ALA A 121 3.18 7.25 15.42
C ALA A 121 2.21 6.75 16.50
N VAL A 122 1.81 7.62 17.42
CA VAL A 122 0.66 7.37 18.29
C VAL A 122 -0.54 7.88 17.54
N ARG A 123 -1.33 6.96 16.98
CA ARG A 123 -2.65 7.31 16.46
C ARG A 123 -3.57 7.47 17.66
N SER A 124 -4.02 8.69 17.92
CA SER A 124 -5.16 8.94 18.80
C SER A 124 -6.38 8.20 18.22
N ALA A 125 -7.09 7.47 19.07
CA ALA A 125 -8.39 6.90 18.74
C ALA A 125 -9.44 8.01 18.59
#